data_AF-A0A8J5MVC0-F1
#
_entry.id   AF-A0A8J5MVC0-F1
#
_cell.length_a   1.000
_cell.length_b   1.000
_cell.length_c   1.000
_cell.angle_alpha   90.00
_cell.angle_beta   90.00
_cell.angle_gamma   90.00
#
_symmetry.space_group_name_H-M   'P 1'
#
loop_
_entity.id
_entity.type
_entity.pdbx_description
1 polymer ?
#
loop_
_entity_poly.entity_id
_entity_poly.type
_entity_poly.pdbx_seq_one_letter_code
_entity_poly.pdbx_strand_id
1 'polypeptide(L)' 'MRSDEQLASPQRFVWKQFFANKNITVLEHPPYSPELAPCDFYLLPKIKSVLKRTNFLSVEEVKAKTTELLNSLT' A
#
# COMPACT_ATOMS: atom_id res chain seq x y z
N MET A 1 18.63 9.86 -21.77
CA MET A 1 17.78 10.40 -20.69
C MET A 1 16.44 10.73 -21.30
N ARG A 2 15.52 9.75 -21.33
CA ARG A 2 14.22 9.87 -22.02
C ARG A 2 13.18 10.11 -20.94
N SER A 3 12.87 11.38 -20.71
CA SER A 3 11.99 11.88 -19.64
C SER A 3 10.54 12.06 -20.12
N ASP A 4 10.10 11.25 -21.09
CA ASP A 4 8.80 11.37 -21.76
C ASP A 4 8.11 10.00 -21.89
N GLU A 5 8.03 9.24 -20.79
CA GLU A 5 7.05 8.16 -20.66
C GLU A 5 5.90 8.58 -19.74
N GLN A 6 5.49 9.85 -19.89
CA GLN A 6 4.29 10.42 -19.28
C GLN A 6 3.09 10.18 -20.19
N LEU A 7 2.80 8.92 -20.54
CA LEU A 7 1.49 8.60 -21.06
C LEU A 7 0.55 8.55 -19.86
N ALA A 8 -0.18 9.65 -19.62
CA ALA A 8 -1.24 9.73 -18.64
C ALA A 8 -2.16 8.52 -18.80
N SER A 9 -1.91 7.48 -18.00
CA SER A 9 -2.63 6.23 -18.12
C SER A 9 -4.10 6.55 -17.79
N PRO A 10 -5.09 6.02 -18.53
CA PRO A 10 -6.50 6.35 -18.33
C PRO A 10 -6.93 6.26 -16.87
N GLN A 11 -6.29 5.34 -16.13
CA GLN A 11 -6.43 5.13 -14.69
C GLN A 11 -6.11 6.40 -13.89
N ARG A 12 -4.98 7.07 -14.13
CA ARG A 12 -4.56 8.26 -13.37
C ARG A 12 -5.59 9.40 -13.45
N PHE A 13 -6.30 9.52 -14.57
CA PHE A 13 -7.37 10.50 -14.75
C PHE A 13 -8.63 10.14 -13.95
N VAL A 14 -9.12 8.90 -14.05
CA VAL A 14 -10.31 8.46 -13.28
C VAL A 14 -10.04 8.46 -11.76
N TRP A 15 -8.84 8.11 -11.33
CA TRP A 15 -8.45 8.18 -9.91
C TRP A 15 -8.42 9.62 -9.40
N LYS A 16 -7.88 10.57 -10.17
CA LYS A 16 -7.90 12.00 -9.80
C LYS A 16 -9.32 12.53 -9.63
N GLN A 17 -10.23 12.20 -10.55
CA GLN A 17 -11.64 12.59 -10.45
C GLN A 17 -12.34 11.93 -9.24
N PHE A 18 -12.03 10.66 -8.98
CA PHE A 18 -12.56 9.94 -7.81
C PHE A 18 -12.10 10.57 -6.48
N PHE A 19 -10.81 10.87 -6.35
CA PHE A 19 -10.28 11.51 -5.14
C PHE A 19 -10.80 12.94 -4.96
N ALA A 20 -10.93 13.70 -6.04
CA ALA A 20 -11.53 15.04 -6.00
C ALA A 20 -12.99 14.99 -5.51
N ASN A 21 -13.80 14.05 -6.01
CA ASN A 21 -15.19 13.87 -5.55
C ASN A 21 -15.30 13.42 -4.08
N LYS A 22 -14.27 12.74 -3.57
CA LYS A 22 -14.19 12.32 -2.16
C LYS A 22 -13.51 13.35 -1.26
N ASN A 23 -13.13 14.51 -1.80
CA ASN A 23 -12.41 15.56 -1.09
C ASN A 23 -11.08 15.07 -0.45
N ILE A 24 -10.45 14.05 -1.05
CA ILE A 24 -9.19 13.47 -0.60
C ILE A 24 -8.05 14.20 -1.30
N THR A 25 -7.18 14.86 -0.53
CA THR A 25 -5.97 15.47 -1.07
C THR A 25 -4.96 14.38 -1.43
N VAL A 26 -4.63 14.28 -2.73
CA VAL A 26 -3.60 13.35 -3.21
C VAL A 26 -2.24 14.01 -3.01
N LEU A 27 -1.42 13.43 -2.13
CA LEU A 27 -0.01 13.81 -2.01
C LEU A 27 0.77 13.29 -3.22
N GLU A 28 1.50 14.17 -3.91
CA GLU A 28 2.34 13.77 -5.03
C GLU A 28 3.48 12.87 -4.52
N HIS A 29 3.46 11.61 -4.95
CA HIS A 29 4.50 10.64 -4.65
C HIS A 29 5.34 10.40 -5.91
N PRO A 30 6.69 10.46 -5.83
CA PRO A 30 7.54 10.16 -6.96
C PRO A 30 7.34 8.71 -7.42
N PRO A 31 7.35 8.45 -8.74
CA PRO A 31 7.24 7.09 -9.26
C PRO A 31 8.40 6.23 -8.74
N TYR A 32 8.10 4.97 -8.40
CA TYR A 32 9.07 3.95 -7.95
C TYR A 32 9.93 4.35 -6.73
N SER A 33 9.34 5.00 -5.73
CA SER A 33 10.02 5.27 -4.46
C SER A 33 9.51 4.40 -3.31
N PRO A 34 9.87 3.10 -3.26
CA PRO A 34 9.46 2.20 -2.17
C PRO A 34 9.95 2.65 -0.79
N GLU A 35 11.03 3.44 -0.75
CA GLU A 35 11.59 4.03 0.48
C GLU A 35 10.69 5.12 1.10
N LEU A 36 9.77 5.70 0.32
CA LEU A 36 8.94 6.84 0.74
C LEU A 36 7.52 6.43 1.14
N ALA A 37 7.12 5.19 0.86
CA ALA A 37 5.81 4.69 1.23
C ALA A 37 5.88 4.10 2.66
N PRO A 38 5.18 4.69 3.65
CA PRO A 38 5.18 4.18 5.03
C PRO A 38 4.65 2.74 5.11
N CYS A 39 3.78 2.35 4.18
CA CYS A 39 3.32 0.97 4.07
C CYS A 39 4.47 0.01 3.69
N ASP A 40 5.25 0.34 2.66
CA ASP A 40 6.29 -0.55 2.14
C ASP A 40 7.53 -0.61 3.05
N PHE A 41 7.94 0.53 3.64
CA PHE A 41 9.11 0.60 4.51
C PHE A 41 8.84 0.10 5.95
N TYR A 42 7.70 0.42 6.53
CA TYR A 42 7.45 0.18 7.96
C TYR A 42 6.43 -0.95 8.21
N LEU A 43 5.28 -0.89 7.53
CA LEU A 43 4.16 -1.77 7.84
C LEU A 43 4.38 -3.21 7.31
N LEU A 44 4.75 -3.35 6.03
CA LEU A 44 4.93 -4.66 5.41
C LEU A 44 6.05 -5.48 6.05
N PRO A 45 7.23 -4.93 6.39
CA PRO A 45 8.28 -5.71 7.05
C PRO A 45 7.87 -6.19 8.43
N LYS A 46 7.15 -5.38 9.21
CA LYS A 46 6.64 -5.75 10.53
C LYS A 46 5.65 -6.91 10.46
N ILE A 47 4.65 -6.79 9.59
CA ILE A 47 3.65 -7.85 9.39
C ILE A 47 4.35 -9.12 8.87
N LYS A 48 5.21 -9.00 7.85
CA LYS A 48 5.96 -10.14 7.30
C LYS A 48 6.82 -10.83 8.35
N SER A 49 7.44 -10.08 9.28
CA SER A 49 8.27 -10.67 10.33
C SER A 49 7.47 -11.55 11.29
N VAL A 50 6.22 -11.17 11.61
CA VAL A 50 5.37 -11.94 12.54
C VAL A 50 4.66 -13.09 11.83
N LEU A 51 4.31 -12.91 10.55
CA LEU A 51 3.80 -14.00 9.73
C LEU A 51 4.90 -15.02 9.36
N LYS A 52 6.18 -14.62 9.43
CA LYS A 52 7.31 -15.50 9.15
C LYS A 52 7.35 -16.64 10.17
N ARG A 53 7.52 -17.88 9.68
CA ARG A 53 7.57 -19.13 10.46
C ARG A 53 6.24 -19.60 11.05
N THR A 54 5.13 -18.96 10.71
CA THR A 54 3.79 -19.42 11.10
C THR A 54 3.17 -20.16 9.92
N ASN A 55 2.83 -21.44 10.10
CA ASN A 55 2.09 -22.20 9.10
C ASN A 55 0.61 -21.96 9.34
N PHE A 56 -0.05 -21.31 8.39
CA PHE A 56 -1.48 -21.09 8.45
C PHE A 56 -2.21 -22.20 7.70
N LEU A 57 -3.27 -22.74 8.30
CA LEU A 57 -4.06 -23.81 7.70
C LEU A 57 -5.21 -23.29 6.84
N SER A 58 -5.63 -22.04 7.06
CA SER A 58 -6.68 -21.37 6.30
C SER A 58 -6.37 -19.89 6.04
N VAL A 59 -6.94 -19.35 4.97
CA VAL A 59 -6.92 -17.91 4.64
C VAL A 59 -7.60 -17.09 5.74
N GLU A 60 -8.59 -17.65 6.43
CA GLU A 60 -9.31 -16.97 7.53
C GLU A 60 -8.37 -16.72 8.72
N GLU A 61 -7.50 -17.68 9.02
CA GLU A 61 -6.52 -17.58 10.10
C GLU A 61 -5.47 -16.50 9.79
N VAL A 62 -5.00 -16.44 8.53
CA VAL A 62 -4.11 -15.38 8.06
C VAL A 62 -4.77 -14.00 8.23
N LYS A 63 -6.04 -13.87 7.84
CA LYS A 63 -6.80 -12.62 7.96
C LYS A 63 -6.97 -12.20 9.41
N ALA A 64 -7.37 -13.13 10.28
CA ALA A 64 -7.56 -12.87 11.71
C ALA A 64 -6.25 -12.40 12.34
N LYS A 65 -5.15 -13.13 12.13
CA LYS A 65 -3.84 -12.80 12.69
C LYS A 65 -3.29 -11.49 12.13
N THR A 66 -3.44 -11.23 10.84
CA THR A 66 -3.02 -9.94 10.25
C THR A 66 -3.82 -8.77 10.83
N THR A 67 -5.11 -8.95 11.09
CA THR A 67 -5.97 -7.93 11.69
C THR A 67 -5.61 -7.66 13.15
N GLU A 68 -5.36 -8.72 13.94
CA GLU A 68 -4.84 -8.60 15.32
C GLU A 68 -3.53 -7.81 15.35
N LEU A 69 -2.59 -8.12 14.44
CA LEU A 69 -1.32 -7.42 14.35
C LEU A 69 -1.47 -5.96 13.97
N LEU A 70 -2.36 -5.64 13.01
CA LEU A 70 -2.63 -4.27 12.62
C LEU A 70 -3.22 -3.45 13.77
N ASN A 71 -4.14 -4.04 14.53
CA ASN A 71 -4.73 -3.40 15.72
C ASN A 71 -3.72 -3.20 16.84
N SER A 72 -2.71 -4.07 16.98
CA SER A 72 -1.64 -3.90 17.97
C SER A 72 -0.59 -2.83 17.62
N LEU A 73 -0.57 -2.38 16.36
CA LEU A 73 0.34 -1.33 15.87
C LEU A 73 -0.25 0.08 15.99
N THR A 74 -1.54 0.19 16.35
CA THR A 74 -2.29 1.43 16.56
C THR A 74 -2.34 1.78 18.04
#